data_AF-A0AAV0WME3-F1
#
_entry.id   AF-A0AAV0WME3-F1
#
_cell.length_a   1.000
_cell.length_b   1.000
_cell.length_c   1.000
_cell.angle_alpha   90.00
_cell.angle_beta   90.00
_cell.angle_gamma   90.00
#
_symmetry.space_group_name_H-M   'P 1'
#
loop_
_entity.id
_entity.type
_entity.pdbx_description
1 polymer ?
#
loop_
_entity_poly.entity_id
_entity_poly.type
_entity_poly.pdbx_seq_one_letter_code
_entity_poly.pdbx_strand_id
1 'polypeptide(L)' 'MNSVRSYCKALKYKNEANGLCCANGKVKLIPLDPPPEPLYSLVSGIGTDSIHFLTNIQQYNNCFQMTSFGGLGQQM' A
#
# COMPACT_ATOMS: atom_id res chain seq x y z
N MET A 1 -15.48 2.35 11.76
CA MET A 1 -14.40 1.65 12.48
C MET A 1 -13.98 2.58 13.60
N ASN A 2 -14.39 2.30 14.84
CA ASN A 2 -14.35 3.32 15.91
C ASN A 2 -13.52 2.89 17.12
N SER A 3 -12.88 1.72 17.05
CA SER A 3 -11.99 1.22 18.09
C SER A 3 -10.62 1.00 17.49
N VAL A 4 -9.58 1.49 18.16
CA VAL A 4 -8.18 1.35 17.75
C VAL A 4 -7.56 0.20 18.54
N ARG A 5 -6.83 -0.70 17.88
CA ARG A 5 -6.12 -1.79 18.57
C ARG A 5 -4.87 -1.25 19.27
N SER A 6 -4.61 -1.73 20.49
CA SER A 6 -3.51 -1.24 21.35
C SER A 6 -2.11 -1.54 20.83
N TYR A 7 -1.91 -2.65 20.11
CA TYR A 7 -0.57 -3.12 19.74
C TYR A 7 -0.05 -2.58 18.40
N CYS A 8 -0.92 -2.22 17.45
CA CYS A 8 -0.52 -1.73 16.12
C CYS A 8 -1.19 -0.41 15.74
N LYS A 9 -2.07 0.12 16.60
CA LYS A 9 -2.85 1.34 16.35
C LYS A 9 -3.73 1.29 15.09
N ALA A 10 -3.96 0.10 14.53
CA ALA A 10 -4.90 -0.08 13.42
C ALA A 10 -6.36 0.07 13.89
N LEU A 11 -7.19 0.55 12.98
CA LEU A 11 -8.63 0.64 13.17
C LEU A 11 -9.27 -0.75 13.12
N LYS A 12 -10.12 -1.04 14.10
CA LYS A 12 -10.83 -2.31 14.25
C LYS A 12 -12.21 -2.26 13.61
N TYR A 13 -12.58 -3.32 12.90
CA TYR A 13 -13.97 -3.52 12.45
C TYR A 13 -14.86 -4.04 13.59
N LYS A 14 -16.17 -3.78 13.52
CA LYS A 14 -17.12 -4.19 14.57
C LYS A 14 -17.09 -5.71 14.82
N ASN A 15 -16.97 -6.51 13.78
CA ASN A 15 -17.01 -7.98 13.82
C ASN A 15 -15.67 -8.63 13.46
N GLU A 16 -14.56 -7.94 13.73
CA GLU A 16 -13.23 -8.47 13.41
C GLU A 16 -12.84 -9.62 14.37
N ALA A 17 -12.41 -10.75 13.81
CA ALA A 17 -11.88 -11.85 14.60
C ALA A 17 -10.61 -11.42 15.36
N ASN A 18 -10.44 -11.92 16.59
CA ASN A 18 -9.35 -11.50 17.48
C ASN A 18 -7.95 -11.75 16.87
N GLY A 19 -7.80 -12.78 16.03
CA GLY A 19 -6.54 -13.13 15.36
C GLY A 19 -6.25 -12.42 14.03
N LEU A 20 -7.21 -11.69 13.45
CA LEU A 20 -7.07 -11.14 12.08
C LEU A 20 -5.93 -10.12 11.97
N CYS A 21 -5.79 -9.24 12.95
CA CYS A 21 -4.70 -8.28 13.01
C CYS A 21 -3.66 -8.75 14.06
N CYS A 22 -2.38 -8.61 13.70
CA CYS A 22 -1.17 -8.91 14.48
C CYS A 22 -1.22 -10.17 15.38
N ALA A 23 -1.99 -11.20 14.99
CA ALA A 23 -2.24 -12.40 15.77
C ALA A 23 -2.55 -12.11 17.25
N ASN A 24 -3.40 -11.11 17.52
CA ASN A 24 -3.75 -10.65 18.86
C ASN A 24 -2.56 -10.14 19.70
N GLY A 25 -1.63 -9.43 19.05
CA GLY A 25 -0.45 -8.84 19.70
C GLY A 25 0.77 -9.75 19.79
N LYS A 26 0.68 -10.98 19.24
CA LYS A 26 1.84 -11.89 19.13
C LYS A 26 2.83 -11.43 18.05
N VAL A 27 2.34 -10.73 17.02
CA VAL A 27 3.18 -10.17 15.96
C VAL A 27 3.41 -8.68 16.24
N LYS A 28 4.68 -8.27 16.31
CA LYS A 28 5.06 -6.86 16.35
C LYS A 28 5.38 -6.41 14.94
N LEU A 29 4.56 -5.50 14.39
CA LEU A 29 4.85 -4.89 13.10
C LEU A 29 6.02 -3.92 13.23
N ILE A 30 6.96 -4.01 12.30
CA ILE A 30 8.05 -3.05 12.18
C ILE A 30 7.44 -1.77 11.57
N PRO A 31 7.81 -0.57 12.06
CA PRO A 31 7.43 0.67 11.39
C PRO A 31 7.88 0.66 9.93
N LEU A 32 7.01 1.13 9.02
CA LEU A 32 7.43 1.31 7.63
C LEU A 32 8.33 2.54 7.54
N ASP A 33 9.48 2.38 6.91
CA ASP A 33 10.31 3.51 6.51
C ASP A 33 9.58 4.32 5.42
N PRO A 34 9.73 5.65 5.42
CA PRO A 34 9.16 6.49 4.37
C PRO A 34 9.78 6.10 3.02
N PRO A 35 9.00 6.17 1.92
CA PRO A 35 9.55 5.95 0.59
C PRO A 35 10.66 6.98 0.27
N PRO A 36 11.62 6.64 -0.59
CA PRO A 36 12.66 7.58 -1.02
C PRO A 36 12.08 8.68 -1.93
N GLU A 37 12.77 9.82 -2.03
CA GLU A 37 12.45 10.85 -3.03
C GLU A 37 12.73 10.36 -4.45
N PRO A 38 11.90 10.73 -5.45
CA PRO A 38 10.78 11.68 -5.39
C PRO A 38 9.43 11.08 -4.96
N LEU A 39 9.37 9.78 -4.65
CA LEU A 39 8.10 9.10 -4.39
C LEU A 39 7.40 9.66 -3.15
N TYR A 40 8.13 9.98 -2.09
CA TYR A 40 7.54 10.57 -0.89
C TYR A 40 6.83 11.89 -1.20
N SER A 41 7.48 12.82 -1.89
CA SER A 41 6.83 14.05 -2.38
C SER A 41 5.60 13.77 -3.24
N LEU A 42 5.67 12.81 -4.17
CA LEU A 42 4.56 12.48 -5.07
C LEU A 42 3.35 11.90 -4.34
N VAL A 43 3.54 11.11 -3.28
CA VAL A 43 2.44 10.51 -2.49
C VAL A 43 1.99 11.36 -1.31
N SER A 44 2.64 12.50 -1.05
CA SER A 44 2.38 13.35 0.11
C SER A 44 0.98 14.01 0.12
N GLY A 45 0.36 14.16 -1.05
CA GLY A 45 -0.86 14.94 -1.26
C GLY A 45 -0.63 16.46 -1.24
N ILE A 46 0.62 16.91 -1.20
CA ILE A 46 1.00 18.32 -1.06
C ILE A 46 1.58 18.82 -2.38
N GLY A 47 1.03 19.92 -2.89
CA GLY A 47 1.47 20.55 -4.13
C GLY A 47 0.81 19.98 -5.39
N THR A 48 0.97 20.71 -6.49
CA THR A 48 0.31 20.39 -7.77
C THR A 48 0.74 19.04 -8.33
N ASP A 49 2.03 18.72 -8.22
CA ASP A 49 2.60 17.49 -8.79
C ASP A 49 2.10 16.25 -8.04
N SER A 50 2.02 16.33 -6.72
CA SER A 50 1.47 15.25 -5.90
C SER A 50 -0.01 15.03 -6.19
N ILE A 51 -0.80 16.10 -6.28
CA ILE A 51 -2.23 16.03 -6.62
C ILE A 51 -2.42 15.40 -8.01
N HIS A 52 -1.65 15.87 -9.01
CA HIS A 52 -1.71 15.33 -10.36
C HIS A 52 -1.30 13.85 -10.41
N PHE A 53 -0.24 13.47 -9.69
CA PHE A 53 0.21 12.09 -9.57
C PHE A 53 -0.86 11.19 -8.97
N LEU A 54 -1.42 11.57 -7.81
CA LEU A 54 -2.47 10.79 -7.13
C LEU A 54 -3.76 10.69 -7.96
N THR A 55 -4.14 11.76 -8.66
CA THR A 55 -5.31 11.76 -9.56
C THR A 55 -5.16 10.75 -10.69
N ASN A 56 -3.95 10.58 -11.21
CA ASN A 56 -3.67 9.75 -12.39
C ASN A 56 -2.88 8.48 -12.04
N ILE A 57 -2.79 8.08 -10.76
CA ILE A 57 -1.90 7.01 -10.29
C ILE A 57 -2.14 5.67 -11.00
N GLN A 58 -3.40 5.37 -11.35
CA GLN A 58 -3.74 4.17 -12.11
C GLN A 58 -3.11 4.18 -13.50
N GLN A 59 -3.12 5.33 -14.19
CA GLN A 59 -2.51 5.46 -15.51
C GLN A 59 -0.99 5.31 -15.43
N TYR A 60 -0.36 5.97 -14.45
CA TYR A 60 1.08 5.78 -14.19
C TYR A 60 1.41 4.30 -13.95
N ASN A 61 0.71 3.64 -13.03
CA ASN A 61 0.94 2.22 -12.71
C ASN A 61 0.71 1.29 -13.93
N ASN A 62 -0.34 1.55 -14.72
CA ASN A 62 -0.62 0.78 -15.93
C ASN A 62 0.46 0.97 -17.01
N CYS A 63 1.06 2.16 -17.12
CA CYS A 63 2.20 2.39 -18.01
C CYS A 63 3.43 1.58 -17.58
N PHE A 64 3.67 1.44 -16.27
CA PHE A 64 4.72 0.54 -15.75
C PHE A 64 4.38 -0.95 -15.90
N GLN A 65 3.11 -1.28 -16.17
CA GLN A 65 2.66 -2.64 -16.45
C GLN A 65 2.98 -3.09 -17.89
N MET A 66 3.67 -2.27 -18.70
CA MET A 66 4.21 -2.64 -20.02
C MET A 66 5.42 -3.60 -19.93
N THR A 67 5.33 -4.69 -19.16
CA THR A 67 6.23 -5.84 -19.30
C THR A 67 5.50 -7.17 -19.06
N SER A 68 5.65 -8.03 -20.07
CA SER A 68 5.10 -9.38 -20.25
C SER A 68 3.59 -9.47 -20.55
N PHE A 69 3.22 -9.16 -21.81
CA PHE A 69 2.40 -10.14 -22.51
C PHE A 69 3.15 -11.47 -22.41
N GLY A 70 2.52 -12.51 -21.85
CA GLY A 70 3.16 -13.80 -21.66
C GLY A 70 3.92 -14.24 -22.92
N GLY A 71 5.17 -14.68 -22.74
CA GLY A 71 5.89 -15.43 -23.76
C GLY A 71 5.14 -16.74 -24.02
N LEU A 72 4.10 -16.69 -24.84
CA LEU A 72 3.48 -17.88 -25.40
C LEU A 72 4.19 -18.16 -26.73
N GLY A 73 5.14 -19.10 -26.66
CA GLY A 73 5.63 -19.89 -27.78
C GLY A 73 7.10 -19.69 -28.12
N GLN A 74 8.01 -20.46 -27.48
CA GLN A 74 8.77 -21.56 -28.10
C GLN A 74 9.74 -22.21 -27.08
N GLN A 75 9.43 -23.47 -26.76
CA GLN A 75 10.34 -24.63 -26.69
C GLN A 75 11.46 -24.69 -25.61
N MET A 76 11.24 -25.54 -24.60
CA MET A 76 11.89 -26.85 -24.50
C MET A 76 11.04 -27.81 -23.67
#